data_AF-A0AAU9CY28-F1
#
_entry.id   AF-A0AAU9CY28-F1
#
_cell.length_a   1.000
_cell.length_b   1.000
_cell.length_c   1.000
_cell.angle_alpha   90.00
_cell.angle_beta   90.00
_cell.angle_gamma   90.00
#
_symmetry.space_group_name_H-M   'P 1'
#
loop_
_entity.id
_entity.type
_entity.pdbx_description
1 polymer ?
#
loop_
_entity_poly.entity_id
_entity_poly.type
_entity_poly.pdbx_seq_one_letter_code
_entity_poly.pdbx_strand_id
1 'polypeptide(L)'
;MYRRPEKKKKNSSLTIITVITIAVLLFLIMVLTASLRTMQADKSKETPIQSTSSTQSSSAASSLTVASSSSKNQDNVNPSKTPTSVVITDLNKYNDLDGNYKTIDGALCTLSFDQKIFTQESPGKQQVYYFDKVMRHPDETLVINVSGDYHYNAYDGKGDQTMKMYLSLLLAPPGNTVRKNWQTGDEINDVTNKDVARFAIASSNDNGKTFNMTPAYRNFETDGHASQNQQSELFLFNSEN
;
A
#
# COMPACT_ATOMS: atom_id res chain seq x y z
N MET A 1 32.30 75.55 -13.98
CA MET A 1 32.42 74.28 -13.22
C MET A 1 31.21 73.41 -13.57
N TYR A 2 31.36 72.38 -14.41
CA TYR A 2 30.27 71.48 -14.80
C TYR A 2 30.48 70.11 -14.14
N ARG A 3 29.57 69.72 -13.22
CA ARG A 3 29.54 68.36 -12.64
C ARG A 3 28.88 67.41 -13.64
N ARG A 4 29.57 66.33 -14.01
CA ARG A 4 28.97 65.21 -14.76
C ARG A 4 28.07 64.40 -13.82
N PRO A 5 26.88 63.95 -14.28
CA PRO A 5 26.07 63.01 -13.52
C PRO A 5 26.59 61.58 -13.68
N GLU A 6 26.80 60.90 -12.56
CA GLU A 6 27.05 59.46 -12.53
C GLU A 6 25.80 58.68 -12.93
N LYS A 7 25.92 57.82 -13.94
CA LYS A 7 24.85 56.88 -14.30
C LYS A 7 24.89 55.71 -13.33
N LYS A 8 23.91 55.64 -12.42
CA LYS A 8 23.65 54.44 -11.59
C LYS A 8 23.34 53.25 -12.50
N LYS A 9 24.23 52.24 -12.47
CA LYS A 9 24.08 50.96 -13.18
C LYS A 9 22.92 50.21 -12.52
N LYS A 10 21.74 50.22 -13.16
CA LYS A 10 20.51 49.59 -12.68
C LYS A 10 20.67 48.07 -12.69
N ASN A 11 20.24 47.42 -11.61
CA ASN A 11 20.46 46.01 -11.25
C ASN A 11 19.90 45.01 -12.28
N SER A 12 20.64 44.77 -13.37
CA SER A 12 20.30 43.83 -14.44
C SER A 12 20.30 42.36 -13.99
N SER A 13 20.99 42.01 -12.90
CA SER A 13 21.06 40.61 -12.43
C SER A 13 19.79 40.14 -11.73
N LEU A 14 19.12 41.02 -10.99
CA LEU A 14 17.86 40.70 -10.31
C LEU A 14 16.74 40.40 -11.30
N THR A 15 16.71 41.10 -12.44
CA THR A 15 15.71 40.86 -13.49
C THR A 15 15.93 39.51 -14.18
N ILE A 16 17.19 39.10 -14.37
CA ILE A 16 17.54 37.81 -14.99
C ILE A 16 17.18 36.65 -14.04
N ILE A 17 17.48 36.78 -12.75
CA ILE A 17 17.14 35.74 -11.75
C ILE A 17 15.63 35.52 -11.70
N THR A 18 14.83 36.60 -11.63
CA THR A 18 13.36 36.48 -11.59
C THR A 18 12.78 35.79 -12.83
N VAL A 19 13.32 36.08 -14.02
CA VAL A 19 12.88 35.42 -15.26
C VAL A 19 13.23 33.93 -15.26
N ILE A 20 14.41 33.56 -14.78
CA ILE A 20 14.83 32.15 -14.65
C ILE A 20 13.93 31.40 -13.66
N THR A 21 13.62 32.00 -12.50
CA THR A 21 12.75 31.38 -11.50
C THR A 21 11.33 31.14 -12.03
N ILE A 22 10.78 32.09 -12.78
CA ILE A 22 9.45 31.95 -13.42
C ILE A 22 9.49 30.86 -14.49
N ALA A 23 10.54 30.78 -15.30
CA ALA A 23 10.67 29.76 -16.34
C ALA A 23 10.75 28.34 -15.76
N VAL A 24 11.51 28.14 -14.68
CA VAL A 24 11.60 26.85 -13.97
C VAL A 24 10.26 26.45 -13.37
N LEU A 25 9.53 27.41 -12.77
CA LEU A 25 8.21 27.15 -12.20
C LEU A 25 7.19 26.73 -13.27
N LEU A 26 7.19 27.38 -14.43
CA LEU A 26 6.31 27.04 -15.54
C LEU A 26 6.65 25.66 -16.15
N PHE A 27 7.93 25.32 -16.23
CA PHE A 27 8.37 24.00 -16.68
C PHE A 27 7.89 22.88 -15.73
N LEU A 28 8.00 23.09 -14.41
CA LEU A 28 7.50 22.14 -13.41
C LEU A 28 5.98 21.93 -13.52
N ILE A 29 5.20 22.98 -13.77
CA ILE A 29 3.75 22.89 -13.97
C ILE A 29 3.41 22.12 -15.25
N MET A 30 4.16 22.29 -16.34
CA MET A 30 3.97 21.50 -17.57
C MET A 30 4.26 20.01 -17.35
N VAL A 31 5.34 19.67 -16.65
CA VAL A 31 5.67 18.26 -16.34
C VAL A 31 4.56 17.64 -15.50
N LEU A 32 4.09 18.33 -14.45
CA LEU A 32 3.04 17.83 -13.56
C LEU A 32 1.71 17.57 -14.30
N THR A 33 1.33 18.47 -15.21
CA THR A 33 0.09 18.33 -15.99
C THR A 33 0.18 17.26 -17.08
N ALA A 34 1.37 16.99 -17.61
CA ALA A 34 1.60 15.88 -18.52
C ALA A 34 1.45 14.52 -17.82
N SER A 35 1.97 14.38 -16.59
CA SER A 35 1.83 13.16 -15.77
C SER A 35 0.37 12.85 -15.42
N LEU A 36 -0.43 13.89 -15.15
CA LEU A 36 -1.85 13.76 -14.83
C LEU A 36 -2.69 13.31 -16.04
N ARG A 37 -2.31 13.67 -17.27
CA ARG A 37 -3.02 13.25 -18.49
C ARG A 37 -2.74 11.81 -18.88
N THR A 38 -1.53 11.31 -18.66
CA THR A 38 -1.22 9.88 -18.87
C THR A 38 -1.91 8.97 -17.87
N MET A 39 -2.30 9.47 -16.69
CA MET A 39 -3.07 8.69 -15.70
C MET A 39 -4.58 8.64 -15.97
N GLN A 40 -5.12 9.49 -16.86
CA GLN A 40 -6.56 9.46 -17.20
C GLN A 40 -6.90 8.55 -18.39
N ALA A 41 -5.92 8.12 -19.19
CA ALA A 41 -6.15 7.29 -20.36
C ALA A 41 -6.43 5.81 -20.03
N ASP A 42 -6.09 5.33 -18.83
CA ASP A 42 -6.29 3.93 -18.42
C ASP A 42 -7.50 3.73 -17.49
N LYS A 43 -8.42 4.69 -17.41
CA LYS A 43 -9.71 4.51 -16.72
C LYS A 43 -10.67 3.68 -17.57
N SER A 44 -10.38 2.41 -17.77
CA SER A 44 -11.37 1.44 -18.21
C SER A 44 -11.10 0.09 -17.58
N LYS A 45 -12.03 -0.30 -16.70
CA LYS A 45 -12.20 -1.60 -16.03
C LYS A 45 -11.48 -1.81 -14.68
N GLU A 46 -11.74 -0.93 -13.70
CA GLU A 46 -11.73 -1.37 -12.29
C GLU A 46 -13.13 -1.82 -11.91
N THR A 47 -13.36 -3.13 -11.81
CA THR A 47 -14.53 -3.67 -11.11
C THR A 47 -14.21 -3.75 -9.61
N PRO A 48 -14.89 -2.98 -8.74
CA PRO A 48 -14.68 -3.08 -7.31
C PRO A 48 -15.24 -4.42 -6.80
N ILE A 49 -14.37 -5.29 -6.27
CA ILE A 49 -14.81 -6.50 -5.57
C ILE A 49 -15.29 -6.09 -4.18
N GLN A 50 -16.61 -6.02 -4.03
CA GLN A 50 -17.28 -6.01 -2.73
C GLN A 50 -16.97 -7.35 -2.05
N SER A 51 -16.27 -7.32 -0.92
CA SER A 51 -15.97 -8.51 -0.12
C SER A 51 -17.26 -9.10 0.47
N THR A 52 -17.95 -9.96 -0.26
CA THR A 52 -19.03 -10.80 0.26
C THR A 52 -18.41 -11.98 0.99
N SER A 53 -18.26 -11.85 2.31
CA SER A 53 -18.04 -13.01 3.17
C SER A 53 -19.33 -13.83 3.23
N SER A 54 -19.36 -14.99 2.58
CA SER A 54 -20.39 -16.00 2.83
C SER A 54 -20.11 -16.66 4.19
N THR A 55 -20.69 -16.10 5.25
CA THR A 55 -20.89 -16.83 6.51
C THR A 55 -21.84 -17.99 6.22
N GLN A 56 -21.29 -19.21 6.23
CA GLN A 56 -22.04 -20.44 6.09
C GLN A 56 -22.83 -20.68 7.38
N SER A 57 -24.04 -20.14 7.46
CA SER A 57 -24.98 -20.44 8.55
C SER A 57 -25.42 -21.89 8.42
N SER A 58 -25.03 -22.70 9.39
CA SER A 58 -25.57 -24.03 9.65
C SER A 58 -27.02 -23.90 10.12
N SER A 59 -27.98 -24.16 9.24
CA SER A 59 -29.35 -24.46 9.61
C SER A 59 -29.69 -25.90 9.23
N ALA A 60 -29.67 -26.76 10.24
CA ALA A 60 -30.33 -28.04 10.22
C ALA A 60 -31.85 -27.82 10.21
N ALA A 61 -32.56 -28.42 9.25
CA ALA A 61 -33.98 -28.72 9.37
C ALA A 61 -34.30 -29.95 8.52
N SER A 62 -34.82 -30.97 9.19
CA SER A 62 -35.13 -32.30 8.69
C SER A 62 -36.36 -32.37 7.78
N SER A 63 -36.28 -33.34 6.85
CA SER A 63 -37.34 -34.21 6.30
C SER A 63 -38.58 -33.60 5.65
N LEU A 64 -38.76 -33.91 4.36
CA LEU A 64 -39.89 -34.74 3.89
C LEU A 64 -39.59 -35.31 2.49
N THR A 65 -39.72 -36.62 2.39
CA THR A 65 -39.58 -37.52 1.23
C THR A 65 -40.67 -37.31 0.17
N VAL A 66 -40.29 -37.32 -1.12
CA VAL A 66 -41.00 -38.05 -2.19
C VAL A 66 -39.98 -38.53 -3.24
N ALA A 67 -40.04 -39.82 -3.56
CA ALA A 67 -39.19 -40.52 -4.51
C ALA A 67 -39.60 -40.28 -5.98
N SER A 68 -38.64 -40.24 -6.90
CA SER A 68 -38.70 -41.00 -8.15
C SER A 68 -37.34 -41.07 -8.83
N SER A 69 -37.04 -42.25 -9.35
CA SER A 69 -35.81 -42.73 -9.98
C SER A 69 -35.37 -41.97 -11.23
N SER A 70 -34.06 -41.71 -11.36
CA SER A 70 -33.32 -42.10 -12.57
C SER A 70 -31.81 -41.95 -12.34
N SER A 71 -31.12 -43.07 -12.54
CA SER A 71 -29.67 -43.20 -12.58
C SER A 71 -29.07 -42.40 -13.73
N LYS A 72 -28.31 -41.36 -13.40
CA LYS A 72 -27.11 -40.98 -14.16
C LYS A 72 -26.04 -40.61 -13.16
N ASN A 73 -25.01 -41.47 -13.07
CA ASN A 73 -23.71 -41.10 -12.55
C ASN A 73 -23.18 -39.97 -13.42
N GLN A 74 -23.50 -38.75 -13.02
CA GLN A 74 -22.78 -37.59 -13.46
C GLN A 74 -21.71 -37.42 -12.40
N ASP A 75 -20.50 -37.86 -12.73
CA ASP A 75 -19.30 -37.47 -12.01
C ASP A 75 -19.38 -35.96 -11.85
N ASN A 76 -19.73 -35.55 -10.63
CA ASN A 76 -19.72 -34.17 -10.23
C ASN A 76 -18.25 -33.81 -10.17
N VAL A 77 -17.70 -33.44 -11.33
CA VAL A 77 -16.45 -32.69 -11.44
C VAL A 77 -16.70 -31.46 -10.59
N ASN A 78 -16.29 -31.58 -9.32
CA ASN A 78 -16.30 -30.51 -8.35
C ASN A 78 -15.67 -29.32 -9.07
N PRO A 79 -16.40 -28.22 -9.35
CA PRO A 79 -15.81 -27.09 -10.05
C PRO A 79 -14.60 -26.71 -9.23
N SER A 80 -13.42 -26.81 -9.86
CA SER A 80 -12.13 -26.45 -9.27
C SER A 80 -12.34 -25.18 -8.48
N LYS A 81 -12.37 -25.29 -7.14
CA LYS A 81 -12.61 -24.13 -6.28
C LYS A 81 -11.45 -23.19 -6.56
N THR A 82 -11.72 -22.13 -7.33
CA THR A 82 -10.77 -21.04 -7.51
C THR A 82 -10.27 -20.68 -6.13
N PRO A 83 -8.96 -20.71 -5.88
CA PRO A 83 -8.47 -20.53 -4.54
C PRO A 83 -8.83 -19.10 -4.10
N THR A 84 -9.60 -18.99 -3.01
CA THR A 84 -10.11 -17.72 -2.51
C THR A 84 -9.31 -17.26 -1.30
N SER A 85 -9.17 -15.95 -1.17
CA SER A 85 -8.61 -15.34 0.03
C SER A 85 -9.39 -15.74 1.29
N VAL A 86 -8.68 -15.92 2.40
CA VAL A 86 -9.26 -16.34 3.69
C VAL A 86 -9.04 -15.25 4.72
N VAL A 87 -10.08 -14.86 5.45
CA VAL A 87 -9.95 -13.95 6.59
C VAL A 87 -9.24 -14.66 7.73
N ILE A 88 -8.22 -14.02 8.29
CA ILE A 88 -7.46 -14.56 9.42
C ILE A 88 -7.96 -13.94 10.72
N THR A 89 -8.26 -14.79 11.69
CA THR A 89 -8.71 -14.40 13.04
C THR A 89 -7.64 -14.62 14.10
N ASP A 90 -6.84 -15.69 13.97
CA ASP A 90 -5.65 -15.92 14.79
C ASP A 90 -4.43 -15.25 14.13
N LEU A 91 -4.03 -14.10 14.68
CA LEU A 91 -2.94 -13.28 14.16
C LEU A 91 -1.58 -13.68 14.74
N ASN A 92 -1.55 -14.40 15.88
CA ASN A 92 -0.31 -14.71 16.60
C ASN A 92 0.64 -15.61 15.78
N LYS A 93 0.09 -16.36 14.82
CA LYS A 93 0.86 -17.17 13.87
C LYS A 93 1.74 -16.37 12.90
N TYR A 94 1.61 -15.03 12.88
CA TYR A 94 2.40 -14.14 12.04
C TYR A 94 3.32 -13.21 12.86
N ASN A 95 3.52 -13.50 14.15
CA ASN A 95 4.41 -12.70 15.00
C ASN A 95 5.88 -12.75 14.54
N ASP A 96 6.25 -13.71 13.69
CA ASP A 96 7.54 -13.76 13.00
C ASP A 96 7.72 -12.65 11.95
N LEU A 97 6.61 -12.05 11.51
CA LEU A 97 6.60 -10.89 10.61
C LEU A 97 6.61 -9.56 11.36
N ASP A 98 6.61 -9.57 12.70
CA ASP A 98 6.74 -8.36 13.50
C ASP A 98 8.12 -7.72 13.29
N GLY A 99 8.16 -6.40 13.28
CA GLY A 99 9.42 -5.66 13.27
C GLY A 99 9.38 -4.33 12.55
N ASN A 100 10.58 -3.80 12.35
CA ASN A 100 10.81 -2.52 11.71
C ASN A 100 11.03 -2.72 10.20
N TYR A 101 10.33 -1.92 9.42
CA TYR A 101 10.40 -1.89 7.97
C TYR A 101 10.79 -0.49 7.53
N LYS A 102 11.60 -0.42 6.47
CA LYS A 102 11.96 0.86 5.87
C LYS A 102 11.24 1.00 4.53
N THR A 103 10.52 2.09 4.37
CA THR A 103 9.88 2.45 3.09
C THR A 103 10.92 2.98 2.11
N ILE A 104 10.55 3.06 0.83
CA ILE A 104 11.44 3.57 -0.23
C ILE A 104 11.90 5.02 0.02
N ASP A 105 11.05 5.86 0.61
CA ASP A 105 11.38 7.24 0.99
C ASP A 105 12.14 7.33 2.32
N GLY A 106 12.49 6.18 2.92
CA GLY A 106 13.30 6.07 4.12
C GLY A 106 12.54 6.27 5.42
N ALA A 107 11.21 6.36 5.38
CA ALA A 107 10.39 6.37 6.59
C ALA A 107 10.49 5.01 7.30
N LEU A 108 10.55 5.07 8.62
CA LEU A 108 10.53 3.89 9.47
C LEU A 108 9.09 3.54 9.80
N CYS A 109 8.73 2.29 9.54
CA CYS A 109 7.44 1.72 9.89
C CYS A 109 7.64 0.54 10.83
N THR A 110 6.69 0.30 11.72
CA THR A 110 6.69 -0.89 12.57
C THR A 110 5.39 -1.65 12.35
N LEU A 111 5.49 -2.96 12.19
CA LEU A 111 4.34 -3.86 12.13
C LEU A 111 4.37 -4.75 13.36
N SER A 112 3.24 -4.87 14.06
CA SER A 112 3.07 -5.84 15.14
C SER A 112 1.72 -6.53 15.07
N PHE A 113 1.73 -7.84 14.83
CA PHE A 113 0.56 -8.71 14.86
C PHE A 113 0.07 -8.98 16.28
N ASP A 114 0.99 -9.04 17.26
CA ASP A 114 0.65 -9.20 18.68
C ASP A 114 -0.16 -8.00 19.19
N GLN A 115 0.34 -6.79 18.92
CA GLN A 115 -0.34 -5.55 19.30
C GLN A 115 -1.46 -5.15 18.34
N LYS A 116 -1.53 -5.79 17.16
CA LYS A 116 -2.49 -5.50 16.08
C LYS A 116 -2.40 -4.07 15.57
N ILE A 117 -1.16 -3.57 15.45
CA ILE A 117 -0.89 -2.21 15.02
C ILE A 117 0.12 -2.16 13.86
N PHE A 118 -0.03 -1.11 13.07
CA PHE A 118 0.96 -0.62 12.14
C PHE A 118 1.29 0.81 12.55
N THR A 119 2.57 1.13 12.73
CA THR A 119 3.02 2.48 13.03
C THR A 119 3.88 3.02 11.91
N GLN A 120 3.77 4.32 11.66
CA GLN A 120 4.61 5.03 10.72
C GLN A 120 5.23 6.23 11.43
N GLU A 121 6.55 6.26 11.49
CA GLU A 121 7.29 7.41 11.99
C GLU A 121 7.18 8.55 10.98
N SER A 122 6.59 9.67 11.40
CA SER A 122 6.65 10.93 10.67
C SER A 122 7.50 11.92 11.46
N PRO A 123 8.12 12.94 10.82
CA PRO A 123 8.87 13.96 11.55
C PRO A 123 8.05 14.47 12.73
N GLY A 124 8.55 14.27 13.95
CA GLY A 124 7.97 14.77 15.20
C GLY A 124 6.68 14.10 15.73
N LYS A 125 6.08 13.12 15.04
CA LYS A 125 4.92 12.37 15.57
C LYS A 125 4.79 11.01 14.91
N GLN A 126 4.61 10.00 15.75
CA GLN A 126 4.29 8.65 15.32
C GLN A 126 2.80 8.56 14.97
N GLN A 127 2.50 8.02 13.79
CA GLN A 127 1.14 7.70 13.36
C GLN A 127 0.86 6.24 13.74
N VAL A 128 -0.27 5.98 14.39
CA VAL A 128 -0.66 4.63 14.84
C VAL A 128 -1.95 4.22 14.15
N TYR A 129 -1.91 3.08 13.47
CA TYR A 129 -3.04 2.47 12.78
C TYR A 129 -3.32 1.10 13.38
N TYR A 130 -4.60 0.78 13.57
CA TYR A 130 -5.05 -0.49 14.16
C TYR A 130 -5.55 -1.43 13.07
N PHE A 131 -5.34 -2.73 13.23
CA PHE A 131 -5.80 -3.72 12.26
C PHE A 131 -7.32 -3.85 12.31
N ASP A 132 -7.96 -3.61 11.17
CA ASP A 132 -9.41 -3.80 10.99
C ASP A 132 -9.72 -5.21 10.47
N LYS A 133 -8.90 -5.70 9.53
CA LYS A 133 -9.09 -7.00 8.88
C LYS A 133 -7.78 -7.49 8.29
N VAL A 134 -7.49 -8.78 8.48
CA VAL A 134 -6.37 -9.46 7.82
C VAL A 134 -6.91 -10.58 6.95
N MET A 135 -6.44 -10.64 5.71
CA MET A 135 -6.78 -11.66 4.75
C MET A 135 -5.50 -12.31 4.22
N ARG A 136 -5.51 -13.63 4.04
CA ARG A 136 -4.44 -14.36 3.38
C ARG A 136 -4.86 -14.75 1.98
N HIS A 137 -4.04 -14.44 1.00
CA HIS A 137 -4.19 -14.89 -0.37
C HIS A 137 -3.63 -16.30 -0.58
N PRO A 138 -4.02 -16.99 -1.66
CA PRO A 138 -3.50 -18.33 -1.98
C PRO A 138 -1.99 -18.42 -2.23
N ASP A 139 -1.32 -17.32 -2.55
CA ASP A 139 0.15 -17.24 -2.63
C ASP A 139 0.81 -16.93 -1.27
N GLU A 140 0.05 -17.11 -0.19
CA GLU A 140 0.44 -16.88 1.20
C GLU A 140 0.81 -15.42 1.52
N THR A 141 0.56 -14.49 0.60
CA THR A 141 0.63 -13.05 0.89
C THR A 141 -0.54 -12.61 1.77
N LEU A 142 -0.35 -11.52 2.51
CA LEU A 142 -1.34 -10.98 3.41
C LEU A 142 -1.82 -9.60 2.94
N VAL A 143 -3.12 -9.36 3.08
CA VAL A 143 -3.73 -8.03 2.98
C VAL A 143 -4.22 -7.62 4.35
N ILE A 144 -3.63 -6.56 4.88
CA ILE A 144 -3.89 -6.05 6.24
C ILE A 144 -4.55 -4.68 6.08
N ASN A 145 -5.86 -4.60 6.29
CA ASN A 145 -6.55 -3.32 6.34
C ASN A 145 -6.38 -2.71 7.72
N VAL A 146 -6.01 -1.44 7.76
CA VAL A 146 -5.78 -0.69 8.99
C VAL A 146 -6.46 0.67 8.95
N SER A 147 -6.83 1.17 10.12
CA SER A 147 -7.36 2.53 10.26
C SER A 147 -6.82 3.22 11.50
N GLY A 148 -6.70 4.55 11.43
CA GLY A 148 -6.09 5.33 12.49
C GLY A 148 -6.22 6.82 12.26
N ASP A 149 -5.82 7.58 13.26
CA ASP A 149 -5.79 9.03 13.22
C ASP A 149 -4.44 9.49 12.68
N TYR A 150 -4.47 10.20 11.56
CA TYR A 150 -3.30 10.78 10.93
C TYR A 150 -3.17 12.25 11.31
N HIS A 151 -2.06 12.58 11.94
CA HIS A 151 -1.68 13.92 12.33
C HIS A 151 -0.89 14.62 11.23
N TYR A 152 -1.35 15.80 10.80
CA TYR A 152 -0.71 16.64 9.80
C TYR A 152 -0.68 18.11 10.25
N ASN A 153 0.16 18.92 9.60
CA ASN A 153 0.39 20.33 9.96
C ASN A 153 0.93 20.59 11.38
N ALA A 154 1.36 19.54 12.10
CA ALA A 154 1.94 19.68 13.44
C ALA A 154 3.24 20.53 13.47
N TYR A 155 3.87 20.79 12.31
CA TYR A 155 5.18 21.49 12.21
C TYR A 155 5.15 22.75 11.36
N ASP A 156 4.05 23.08 10.69
CA ASP A 156 3.97 24.26 9.80
C ASP A 156 3.40 25.51 10.50
N GLY A 157 3.22 25.42 11.83
CA GLY A 157 2.66 26.49 12.66
C GLY A 157 1.15 26.68 12.53
N LYS A 158 0.45 25.86 11.74
CA LYS A 158 -1.01 25.91 11.58
C LYS A 158 -1.78 25.09 12.62
N GLY A 159 -1.07 24.44 13.54
CA GLY A 159 -1.63 23.58 14.57
C GLY A 159 -1.78 22.13 14.11
N ASP A 160 -1.61 21.20 15.04
CA ASP A 160 -1.82 19.76 14.79
C ASP A 160 -3.28 19.52 14.38
N GLN A 161 -3.46 19.02 13.17
CA GLN A 161 -4.75 18.62 12.64
C GLN A 161 -4.78 17.10 12.49
N THR A 162 -5.95 16.52 12.75
CA THR A 162 -6.15 15.08 12.67
C THR A 162 -7.17 14.77 11.59
N MET A 163 -6.86 13.80 10.74
CA MET A 163 -7.83 13.18 9.84
C MET A 163 -7.80 11.66 10.00
N LYS A 164 -8.96 11.02 9.89
CA LYS A 164 -9.00 9.56 9.91
C LYS A 164 -8.52 9.01 8.57
N MET A 165 -7.55 8.11 8.62
CA MET A 165 -6.98 7.45 7.46
C MET A 165 -7.29 5.96 7.47
N TYR A 166 -7.42 5.41 6.26
CA TYR A 166 -7.71 4.01 5.99
C TYR A 166 -6.69 3.51 4.98
N LEU A 167 -5.85 2.57 5.41
CA LEU A 167 -4.77 2.01 4.61
C LEU A 167 -4.95 0.50 4.47
N SER A 168 -4.32 -0.07 3.46
CA SER A 168 -4.20 -1.51 3.30
C SER A 168 -2.77 -1.88 2.94
N LEU A 169 -2.20 -2.83 3.66
CA LEU A 169 -0.85 -3.31 3.44
C LEU A 169 -0.92 -4.63 2.68
N LEU A 170 -0.23 -4.72 1.54
CA LEU A 170 0.10 -5.99 0.90
C LEU A 170 1.45 -6.44 1.44
N LEU A 171 1.47 -7.47 2.29
CA LEU A 171 2.66 -8.03 2.92
C LEU A 171 2.98 -9.39 2.30
N ALA A 172 4.21 -9.55 1.82
CA ALA A 172 4.75 -10.83 1.38
C ALA A 172 5.80 -11.30 2.42
N PRO A 173 5.58 -12.46 3.06
CA PRO A 173 6.59 -13.10 3.91
C PRO A 173 7.90 -13.42 3.16
N PRO A 174 9.00 -13.69 3.89
CA PRO A 174 10.24 -14.17 3.29
C PRO A 174 10.01 -15.46 2.47
N GLY A 175 10.66 -15.56 1.31
CA GLY A 175 10.54 -16.68 0.37
C GLY A 175 9.32 -16.62 -0.54
N ASN A 176 8.34 -15.76 -0.28
CA ASN A 176 7.11 -15.72 -1.04
C ASN A 176 7.24 -14.80 -2.27
N THR A 177 6.63 -15.19 -3.38
CA THR A 177 6.49 -14.37 -4.59
C THR A 177 5.07 -13.83 -4.66
N VAL A 178 4.89 -12.54 -4.93
CA VAL A 178 3.59 -11.97 -5.25
C VAL A 178 3.27 -12.32 -6.70
N ARG A 179 2.35 -13.26 -6.92
CA ARG A 179 2.14 -13.83 -8.27
C ARG A 179 1.06 -13.13 -9.07
N LYS A 180 0.15 -12.44 -8.37
CA LYS A 180 -1.11 -11.98 -8.94
C LYS A 180 -1.69 -10.81 -8.15
N ASN A 181 -2.29 -9.85 -8.85
CA ASN A 181 -3.21 -8.90 -8.25
C ASN A 181 -4.55 -9.60 -8.01
N TRP A 182 -4.85 -9.91 -6.75
CA TRP A 182 -6.06 -10.64 -6.38
C TRP A 182 -7.36 -9.83 -6.52
N GLN A 183 -7.29 -8.52 -6.80
CA GLN A 183 -8.47 -7.70 -7.12
C GLN A 183 -8.81 -7.71 -8.60
N THR A 184 -7.80 -7.64 -9.49
CA THR A 184 -8.03 -7.54 -10.95
C THR A 184 -7.93 -8.88 -11.65
N GLY A 185 -7.15 -9.80 -11.11
CA GLY A 185 -6.88 -11.08 -11.75
C GLY A 185 -5.54 -11.13 -12.49
N ASP A 186 -4.86 -9.99 -12.64
CA ASP A 186 -3.66 -9.85 -13.47
C ASP A 186 -2.44 -10.50 -12.80
N GLU A 187 -1.57 -11.10 -13.62
CA GLU A 187 -0.29 -11.64 -13.15
C GLU A 187 0.67 -10.51 -12.74
N ILE A 188 1.51 -10.78 -11.76
CA ILE A 188 2.54 -9.88 -11.26
C ILE A 188 3.90 -10.52 -11.50
N ASN A 189 4.78 -9.80 -12.20
CA ASN A 189 6.18 -10.20 -12.32
C ASN A 189 6.98 -9.60 -11.16
N ASP A 190 7.02 -10.34 -10.06
CA ASP A 190 7.64 -9.86 -8.85
C ASP A 190 9.19 -9.99 -8.87
N VAL A 191 9.85 -8.84 -8.96
CA VAL A 191 11.32 -8.69 -9.09
C VAL A 191 12.00 -8.30 -7.79
N THR A 192 11.25 -8.11 -6.72
CA THR A 192 11.74 -7.63 -5.44
C THR A 192 12.52 -8.71 -4.68
N ASN A 193 13.44 -8.31 -3.78
CA ASN A 193 14.19 -9.23 -2.90
C ASN A 193 13.25 -10.08 -2.01
N LYS A 194 13.33 -11.41 -2.15
CA LYS A 194 12.48 -12.37 -1.46
C LYS A 194 13.10 -12.91 -0.17
N ASP A 195 14.34 -12.56 0.14
CA ASP A 195 15.03 -13.07 1.35
C ASP A 195 14.51 -12.43 2.64
N VAL A 196 13.78 -11.31 2.51
CA VAL A 196 13.22 -10.55 3.63
C VAL A 196 11.72 -10.36 3.47
N ALA A 197 11.03 -10.17 4.59
CA ALA A 197 9.63 -9.77 4.59
C ALA A 197 9.51 -8.36 4.01
N ARG A 198 8.44 -8.13 3.24
CA ARG A 198 8.29 -6.91 2.45
C ARG A 198 6.84 -6.53 2.27
N PHE A 199 6.55 -5.24 2.31
CA PHE A 199 5.17 -4.77 2.09
C PHE A 199 5.08 -3.53 1.21
N ALA A 200 3.90 -3.33 0.65
CA ALA A 200 3.50 -2.08 0.00
C ALA A 200 2.15 -1.60 0.53
N ILE A 201 1.93 -0.29 0.49
CA ILE A 201 0.74 0.36 1.06
C ILE A 201 -0.18 0.83 -0.07
N ALA A 202 -1.46 0.62 0.13
CA ALA A 202 -2.57 1.20 -0.61
C ALA A 202 -3.45 2.04 0.33
N SER A 203 -4.25 2.93 -0.23
CA SER A 203 -5.21 3.74 0.53
C SER A 203 -6.66 3.46 0.09
N SER A 204 -7.59 3.80 0.97
CA SER A 204 -9.01 3.88 0.66
C SER A 204 -9.45 5.33 0.51
N ASN A 205 -10.32 5.60 -0.47
CA ASN A 205 -10.93 6.91 -0.71
C ASN A 205 -12.42 6.95 -0.32
N ASP A 206 -12.94 5.89 0.30
CA ASP A 206 -14.36 5.72 0.62
C ASP A 206 -14.60 5.27 2.07
N ASN A 207 -13.75 5.76 2.97
CA ASN A 207 -13.78 5.48 4.42
C ASN A 207 -13.58 4.00 4.77
N GLY A 208 -12.67 3.33 4.06
CA GLY A 208 -12.27 1.95 4.33
C GLY A 208 -13.21 0.89 3.77
N LYS A 209 -14.18 1.26 2.92
CA LYS A 209 -15.11 0.28 2.30
C LYS A 209 -14.44 -0.49 1.18
N THR A 210 -13.67 0.21 0.34
CA THR A 210 -12.85 -0.37 -0.72
C THR A 210 -11.44 0.20 -0.68
N PHE A 211 -10.48 -0.64 -1.03
CA PHE A 211 -9.06 -0.26 -1.13
C PHE A 211 -8.63 -0.50 -2.57
N ASN A 212 -7.99 0.47 -3.19
CA ASN A 212 -7.36 0.25 -4.50
C ASN A 212 -5.96 -0.31 -4.26
N MET A 213 -5.80 -1.64 -4.35
CA MET A 213 -4.52 -2.31 -4.10
C MET A 213 -3.57 -2.25 -5.30
N THR A 214 -4.01 -1.78 -6.47
CA THR A 214 -3.18 -1.73 -7.68
C THR A 214 -1.82 -1.05 -7.45
N PRO A 215 -1.71 0.10 -6.75
CA PRO A 215 -0.41 0.68 -6.44
C PRO A 215 0.47 -0.21 -5.57
N ALA A 216 -0.11 -0.91 -4.58
CA ALA A 216 0.63 -1.81 -3.71
C ALA A 216 1.20 -3.01 -4.48
N TYR A 217 0.42 -3.62 -5.39
CA TYR A 217 0.92 -4.71 -6.24
C TYR A 217 2.04 -4.26 -7.17
N ARG A 218 1.92 -3.08 -7.80
CA ARG A 218 2.96 -2.54 -8.69
C ARG A 218 4.31 -2.35 -8.01
N ASN A 219 4.34 -2.08 -6.70
CA ASN A 219 5.60 -1.95 -5.95
C ASN A 219 6.40 -3.25 -5.85
N PHE A 220 5.79 -4.41 -6.13
CA PHE A 220 6.51 -5.69 -6.22
C PHE A 220 7.11 -5.94 -7.60
N GLU A 221 6.64 -5.22 -8.63
CA GLU A 221 7.15 -5.31 -10.01
C GLU A 221 8.38 -4.42 -10.26
N THR A 222 8.76 -3.60 -9.28
CA THR A 222 9.94 -2.74 -9.34
C THR A 222 10.82 -2.96 -8.11
N ASP A 223 12.09 -3.29 -8.31
CA ASP A 223 12.98 -3.54 -7.19
C ASP A 223 13.20 -2.28 -6.33
N GLY A 224 13.29 -2.46 -5.02
CA GLY A 224 13.40 -1.37 -4.05
C GLY A 224 12.13 -0.57 -3.76
N HIS A 225 11.00 -0.86 -4.42
CA HIS A 225 9.73 -0.13 -4.20
C HIS A 225 8.84 -0.74 -3.11
N ALA A 226 9.09 -1.99 -2.72
CA ALA A 226 8.49 -2.60 -1.54
C ALA A 226 9.33 -2.26 -0.29
N SER A 227 8.65 -1.91 0.80
CA SER A 227 9.29 -1.67 2.11
C SER A 227 9.86 -2.97 2.63
N GLN A 228 11.07 -2.97 3.19
CA GLN A 228 11.77 -4.19 3.61
C GLN A 228 12.02 -4.23 5.11
N ASN A 229 11.82 -5.41 5.71
CA ASN A 229 12.17 -5.65 7.11
C ASN A 229 13.68 -5.47 7.32
N GLN A 230 14.06 -4.77 8.39
CA GLN A 230 15.45 -4.38 8.69
C GLN A 230 16.21 -5.42 9.54
N GLN A 231 15.60 -6.56 9.90
CA GLN A 231 16.23 -7.58 10.78
C GLN A 231 17.53 -8.18 10.22
N SER A 232 17.88 -7.96 8.94
CA SER A 232 19.05 -8.56 8.30
C SER A 232 20.38 -7.80 8.44
N GLU A 233 20.41 -6.56 8.96
CA GLU A 233 21.68 -5.79 9.01
C GLU A 233 22.49 -5.97 10.32
N LEU A 234 21.93 -6.60 11.35
CA LEU A 234 22.58 -6.74 12.66
C LEU A 234 23.54 -7.94 12.79
N PHE A 235 23.59 -8.84 11.81
CA PHE A 235 24.46 -10.03 11.86
C PHE A 235 25.83 -9.84 11.19
N LEU A 236 26.08 -8.73 10.49
CA LEU A 236 27.35 -8.50 9.77
C LEU A 236 28.36 -7.63 10.54
N PHE A 237 28.00 -7.03 11.67
CA PHE A 237 28.90 -6.16 12.44
C PHE A 237 29.51 -6.79 13.71
N ASN A 238 29.20 -8.04 14.03
CA ASN A 238 29.70 -8.72 15.24
C ASN A 238 30.66 -9.89 14.96
N SER A 239 31.15 -10.08 13.73
CA SER A 239 32.14 -11.12 13.41
C SER A 239 33.58 -10.61 13.26
N GLU A 240 33.84 -9.33 13.51
CA GLU A 240 35.20 -8.76 13.55
C GLU A 240 35.40 -7.99 14.85
N ASN A 241 35.72 -8.72 15.93
CA ASN A 241 36.58 -8.27 17.03
C ASN A 241 37.02 -9.46 17.90
#